data_AF-A0A022MNU2-F1
#
_entry.id   AF-A0A022MNU2-F1
#
_cell.length_a   1.000
_cell.length_b   1.000
_cell.length_c   1.000
_cell.angle_alpha   90.00
_cell.angle_beta   90.00
_cell.angle_gamma   90.00
#
_symmetry.space_group_name_H-M   'P 1'
#
loop_
_entity.id
_entity.type
_entity.pdbx_description
1 polymer ?
#
loop_
_entity_poly.entity_id
_entity_poly.type
_entity_poly.pdbx_seq_one_letter_code
_entity_poly.pdbx_strand_id
1 'polypeptide(L)'
;MHPMVKPALRRGWRDLNTVQFGMSPAHALTLGPVDTATGSFLELLNGTRGLPLLREEAHRMDLPEGHVDLLVRRLARAGLLDDARGGGAAAAELRAKQEVMDRLAPDLAALSVVAREPDGAIERLAARRGMRVRVRGAGRVGAALAALLSGAGVGEVEVLDGGCVEPWDVA
;
A
#
# COMPACT_ATOMS: atom_id res chain seq x y z
N MET A 1 -10.36 -10.45 -5.54
CA MET A 1 -9.81 -9.12 -5.23
C MET A 1 -10.89 -8.11 -4.90
N HIS A 2 -10.58 -7.20 -3.98
CA HIS A 2 -11.33 -5.99 -3.65
C HIS A 2 -10.50 -4.76 -4.08
N PRO A 3 -10.61 -4.33 -5.35
CA PRO A 3 -9.71 -3.32 -5.91
C PRO A 3 -9.89 -1.96 -5.24
N MET A 4 -8.77 -1.34 -4.91
CA MET A 4 -8.66 0.02 -4.40
C MET A 4 -7.63 0.77 -5.24
N VAL A 5 -7.94 1.98 -5.74
CA VAL A 5 -6.89 2.86 -6.29
C VAL A 5 -5.94 3.22 -5.16
N LYS A 6 -4.63 3.07 -5.39
CA LYS A 6 -3.59 3.32 -4.39
C LYS A 6 -3.77 4.69 -3.72
N PRO A 7 -4.09 4.73 -2.41
CA PRO A 7 -4.36 6.00 -1.72
C PRO A 7 -3.16 6.96 -1.72
N ALA A 8 -1.95 6.42 -1.78
CA ALA A 8 -0.71 7.18 -1.87
C ALA A 8 -0.56 7.97 -3.19
N LEU A 9 -1.25 7.54 -4.25
CA LEU A 9 -1.26 8.21 -5.54
C LEU A 9 -2.44 9.17 -5.62
N ARG A 10 -2.16 10.47 -5.41
CA ARG A 10 -3.17 11.52 -5.60
C ARG A 10 -3.75 11.45 -7.01
N ARG A 11 -5.07 11.55 -7.13
CA ARG A 11 -5.78 11.52 -8.39
C ARG A 11 -6.39 12.88 -8.70
N GLY A 12 -6.40 13.27 -9.97
CA GLY A 12 -7.07 14.47 -10.45
C GLY A 12 -7.35 14.40 -11.94
N TRP A 13 -8.29 15.23 -12.40
CA TRP A 13 -8.49 15.45 -13.84
C TRP A 13 -7.37 16.33 -14.37
N ARG A 14 -6.71 15.88 -15.44
CA ARG A 14 -5.72 16.67 -16.16
C ARG A 14 -6.38 17.55 -17.21
N ASP A 15 -7.41 17.01 -17.85
CA ASP A 15 -8.26 17.64 -18.84
C ASP A 15 -9.65 16.97 -18.80
N LEU A 16 -10.51 17.23 -19.79
CA LEU A 16 -11.89 16.75 -19.83
C LEU A 16 -12.04 15.24 -19.96
N ASN A 17 -11.01 14.52 -20.42
CA ASN A 17 -11.09 13.07 -20.65
C ASN A 17 -9.87 12.29 -20.17
N THR A 18 -8.96 12.92 -19.42
CA THR A 18 -7.75 12.28 -18.92
C THR A 18 -7.66 12.42 -17.40
N VAL A 19 -7.57 11.27 -16.73
CA VAL A 19 -7.32 11.18 -15.29
C VAL A 19 -5.83 11.00 -15.05
N GLN A 20 -5.25 11.81 -14.18
CA GLN A 20 -3.89 11.66 -13.70
C GLN A 20 -3.87 11.00 -12.32
N PHE A 21 -2.91 10.09 -12.14
CA PHE A 21 -2.56 9.44 -10.88
C PHE A 21 -1.11 9.82 -10.53
N GLY A 22 -0.87 10.26 -9.31
CA GLY A 22 0.45 10.71 -8.85
C GLY A 22 0.77 12.15 -9.27
N MET A 23 1.59 12.82 -8.44
CA MET A 23 2.07 14.19 -8.69
C MET A 23 3.57 14.27 -8.96
N SER A 24 4.34 13.22 -8.62
CA SER A 24 5.78 13.17 -8.90
C SER A 24 6.05 12.52 -10.26
N PRO A 25 6.93 13.06 -11.11
CA PRO A 25 7.18 12.51 -12.45
C PRO A 25 7.56 11.03 -12.47
N ALA A 26 8.26 10.55 -11.44
CA ALA A 26 8.69 9.16 -11.33
C ALA A 26 7.53 8.16 -11.14
N HIS A 27 6.37 8.62 -10.65
CA HIS A 27 5.22 7.78 -10.31
C HIS A 27 3.90 8.30 -10.90
N ALA A 28 3.96 9.30 -11.78
CA ALA A 28 2.78 9.88 -12.40
C ALA A 28 2.36 9.06 -13.63
N LEU A 29 1.08 8.71 -13.69
CA LEU A 29 0.49 7.98 -14.80
C LEU A 29 -0.81 8.66 -15.23
N THR A 30 -1.07 8.68 -16.53
CA THR A 30 -2.32 9.20 -17.09
C THR A 30 -3.15 8.06 -17.67
N LEU A 31 -4.46 8.14 -17.48
CA LEU A 31 -5.46 7.26 -18.06
C LEU A 31 -6.38 8.11 -18.93
N GLY A 32 -6.41 7.82 -20.23
CA GLY A 32 -7.27 8.51 -21.20
C GLY A 32 -7.45 7.67 -22.48
N PRO A 33 -8.56 7.87 -23.22
CA PRO A 33 -9.72 8.69 -22.84
C PRO A 33 -10.58 8.01 -21.76
N VAL A 34 -11.14 8.81 -20.85
CA VAL A 34 -12.04 8.44 -19.76
C VAL A 34 -13.29 9.30 -19.88
N ASP A 35 -14.43 8.67 -20.13
CA ASP A 35 -15.73 9.33 -20.12
C ASP A 35 -16.26 9.50 -18.69
N THR A 36 -17.37 10.24 -18.54
CA THR A 36 -17.98 10.51 -17.23
C THR A 36 -18.39 9.24 -16.48
N ALA A 37 -18.89 8.22 -17.20
CA ALA A 37 -19.31 6.95 -16.62
C ALA A 37 -18.11 6.19 -16.04
N THR A 38 -17.03 6.06 -16.82
CA THR A 38 -15.77 5.45 -16.38
C THR A 38 -15.14 6.24 -15.24
N GLY A 39 -15.14 7.57 -15.32
CA GLY A 39 -14.64 8.45 -14.26
C GLY A 39 -15.38 8.24 -12.94
N SER A 40 -16.72 8.14 -12.99
CA SER A 40 -17.56 7.84 -11.82
C SER A 40 -17.32 6.43 -11.29
N PHE A 41 -17.09 5.46 -12.19
CA PHE A 41 -16.80 4.08 -11.82
C PHE A 41 -15.47 3.96 -11.06
N LEU A 42 -14.46 4.78 -11.39
CA LEU A 42 -13.19 4.79 -10.66
C LEU A 42 -13.36 5.11 -9.17
N GLU A 43 -14.40 5.87 -8.76
CA GLU A 43 -14.71 6.12 -7.34
C GLU A 43 -15.13 4.85 -6.57
N LEU A 44 -15.67 3.85 -7.29
CA LEU A 44 -16.10 2.59 -6.71
C LEU A 44 -14.92 1.66 -6.39
N LEU A 45 -13.74 1.92 -6.98
CA LEU A 45 -12.49 1.22 -6.72
C LEU A 45 -11.84 1.74 -5.42
N ASN A 46 -12.53 1.52 -4.31
CA ASN A 46 -12.14 1.97 -2.98
C ASN A 46 -11.96 0.81 -1.99
N GLY A 47 -11.85 -0.43 -2.48
CA GLY A 47 -11.62 -1.63 -1.67
C GLY A 47 -12.82 -2.16 -0.89
N THR A 48 -13.97 -1.48 -0.92
CA THR A 48 -15.18 -1.95 -0.21
C THR A 48 -15.93 -3.04 -0.98
N ARG A 49 -15.76 -3.11 -2.31
CA ARG A 49 -16.49 -4.01 -3.20
C ARG A 49 -15.53 -5.00 -3.88
N GLY A 50 -15.97 -6.25 -4.01
CA GLY A 50 -15.30 -7.23 -4.85
C GLY A 50 -15.71 -7.13 -6.32
N LEU A 51 -14.98 -7.84 -7.19
CA LEU A 51 -15.26 -7.84 -8.64
C LEU A 51 -16.71 -8.19 -9.03
N PRO A 52 -17.40 -9.17 -8.40
CA PRO A 52 -18.79 -9.46 -8.75
C PRO A 52 -19.71 -8.26 -8.59
N LEU A 53 -19.66 -7.60 -7.43
CA LEU A 53 -20.46 -6.41 -7.14
C LEU A 53 -20.07 -5.23 -8.05
N LEU A 54 -18.80 -5.07 -8.36
CA LEU A 54 -18.35 -4.02 -9.29
C LEU A 54 -18.89 -4.22 -10.72
N ARG A 55 -19.03 -5.47 -11.18
CA ARG A 55 -19.65 -5.76 -12.48
C ARG A 55 -21.14 -5.40 -12.48
N GLU A 56 -21.84 -5.68 -11.38
CA GLU A 56 -23.24 -5.26 -11.23
C GLU A 56 -23.40 -3.74 -11.23
N GLU A 57 -22.57 -3.00 -10.50
CA GLU A 57 -22.59 -1.53 -10.51
C GLU A 57 -22.30 -0.97 -11.90
N ALA A 58 -21.31 -1.53 -12.60
CA ALA A 58 -20.99 -1.11 -13.96
C ALA A 58 -22.16 -1.33 -14.94
N HIS A 59 -22.87 -2.45 -14.79
CA HIS A 59 -24.08 -2.70 -15.58
C HIS A 59 -25.17 -1.65 -15.32
N ARG A 60 -25.39 -1.26 -14.06
CA ARG A 60 -26.34 -0.18 -13.70
C ARG A 60 -25.90 1.20 -14.20
N MET A 61 -24.63 1.37 -14.51
CA MET A 61 -24.04 2.58 -15.08
C MET A 61 -23.97 2.55 -16.61
N ASP A 62 -24.60 1.56 -17.27
CA ASP A 62 -24.59 1.35 -18.72
C ASP A 62 -23.17 1.20 -19.32
N LEU A 63 -22.21 0.71 -18.52
CA LEU A 63 -20.87 0.42 -19.04
C LEU A 63 -20.89 -0.84 -19.92
N PRO A 64 -20.07 -0.88 -21.00
CA PRO A 64 -20.00 -2.04 -21.87
C PRO A 64 -19.61 -3.33 -21.13
N GLU A 65 -20.11 -4.47 -21.62
CA GLU A 65 -19.73 -5.77 -21.08
C GLU A 65 -18.20 -5.97 -21.15
N GLY A 66 -17.61 -6.53 -20.09
CA GLY A 66 -16.16 -6.72 -19.97
C GLY A 66 -15.35 -5.45 -19.74
N HIS A 67 -15.97 -4.26 -19.73
CA HIS A 67 -15.28 -2.99 -19.47
C HIS A 67 -14.58 -2.98 -18.10
N VAL A 68 -15.25 -3.48 -17.06
CA VAL A 68 -14.70 -3.57 -15.70
C VAL A 68 -13.44 -4.42 -15.67
N ASP A 69 -13.49 -5.63 -16.23
CA ASP A 69 -12.36 -6.55 -16.22
C ASP A 69 -11.18 -6.00 -17.02
N LEU A 70 -11.45 -5.34 -18.16
CA LEU A 70 -10.42 -4.65 -18.93
C LEU A 70 -9.79 -3.50 -18.14
N LEU A 71 -10.60 -2.66 -17.50
CA LEU A 71 -10.15 -1.51 -16.73
C LEU A 71 -9.32 -1.94 -15.52
N VAL A 72 -9.84 -2.84 -14.69
CA VAL A 72 -9.14 -3.38 -13.51
C VAL A 72 -7.81 -4.00 -13.92
N ARG A 73 -7.79 -4.81 -14.99
CA ARG A 73 -6.54 -5.41 -15.50
C ARG A 73 -5.53 -4.36 -15.97
N ARG A 74 -5.97 -3.30 -16.65
CA ARG A 74 -5.08 -2.21 -17.09
C ARG A 74 -4.52 -1.43 -15.91
N LEU A 75 -5.36 -1.09 -14.93
CA LEU A 75 -4.94 -0.39 -13.71
C LEU A 75 -3.99 -1.25 -12.86
N ALA A 76 -4.27 -2.54 -12.71
CA ALA A 76 -3.39 -3.48 -12.02
C ALA A 76 -2.03 -3.59 -12.73
N ARG A 77 -2.02 -3.73 -14.06
CA ARG A 77 -0.76 -3.79 -14.85
C ARG A 77 0.02 -2.48 -14.76
N ALA A 78 -0.67 -1.34 -14.67
CA ALA A 78 -0.08 -0.03 -14.45
C ALA A 78 0.42 0.17 -13.01
N GLY A 79 0.12 -0.75 -12.09
CA GLY A 79 0.49 -0.64 -10.68
C GLY A 79 -0.29 0.44 -9.94
N LEU A 80 -1.53 0.70 -10.34
CA LEU A 80 -2.40 1.74 -9.75
C LEU A 80 -3.40 1.19 -8.72
N LEU A 81 -3.50 -0.14 -8.59
CA LEU A 81 -4.42 -0.79 -7.66
C LEU A 81 -3.69 -1.44 -6.50
N ASP A 82 -4.34 -1.43 -5.35
CA ASP A 82 -4.14 -2.34 -4.22
C ASP A 82 -5.35 -3.30 -4.11
N ASP A 83 -5.16 -4.48 -3.51
CA ASP A 83 -6.27 -5.33 -3.07
C ASP A 83 -6.49 -5.18 -1.56
N ALA A 84 -7.65 -4.62 -1.19
CA ALA A 84 -7.98 -4.38 0.21
C ALA A 84 -8.07 -5.67 1.04
N ARG A 85 -8.22 -6.84 0.41
CA ARG A 85 -8.29 -8.15 1.10
C ARG A 85 -7.27 -9.18 0.61
N GLY A 86 -6.36 -8.79 -0.29
CA GLY A 86 -5.32 -9.67 -0.85
C GLY A 86 -4.11 -9.87 0.07
N GLY A 87 -3.11 -10.61 -0.40
CA GLY A 87 -1.81 -10.82 0.29
C GLY A 87 -1.73 -12.03 1.24
N GLY A 88 -2.71 -12.94 1.17
CA GLY A 88 -2.68 -14.21 1.92
C GLY A 88 -2.86 -14.10 3.44
N ALA A 89 -2.57 -15.19 4.15
CA ALA A 89 -2.85 -15.33 5.58
C ALA A 89 -2.09 -14.34 6.45
N ALA A 90 -0.79 -14.14 6.21
CA ALA A 90 0.02 -13.20 6.99
C ALA A 90 -0.46 -11.75 6.84
N ALA A 91 -0.91 -11.34 5.64
CA ALA A 91 -1.51 -10.03 5.44
C ALA A 91 -2.87 -9.91 6.14
N ALA A 92 -3.68 -10.97 6.14
CA ALA A 92 -4.95 -11.00 6.86
C ALA A 92 -4.75 -10.88 8.38
N GLU A 93 -3.79 -11.61 8.95
CA GLU A 93 -3.40 -11.51 10.36
C GLU A 93 -2.89 -10.11 10.72
N LEU A 94 -2.13 -9.47 9.83
CA LEU A 94 -1.65 -8.11 10.04
C LEU A 94 -2.81 -7.10 10.03
N ARG A 95 -3.75 -7.22 9.08
CA ARG A 95 -4.95 -6.35 9.02
C ARG A 95 -5.85 -6.50 10.24
N ALA A 96 -5.86 -7.66 10.90
CA ALA A 96 -6.61 -7.85 12.15
C ALA A 96 -6.04 -7.02 13.33
N LYS A 97 -4.81 -6.52 13.22
CA LYS A 97 -4.12 -5.71 14.25
C LYS A 97 -4.24 -4.22 13.92
N GLN A 98 -5.41 -3.62 14.18
CA GLN A 98 -5.71 -2.25 13.77
C GLN A 98 -4.66 -1.22 14.23
N GLU A 99 -4.24 -1.26 15.50
CA GLU A 99 -3.23 -0.33 16.03
C GLU A 99 -1.87 -0.42 15.30
N VAL A 100 -1.52 -1.62 14.83
CA VAL A 100 -0.29 -1.84 14.05
C VAL A 100 -0.46 -1.28 12.64
N MET A 101 -1.63 -1.47 12.03
CA MET A 101 -1.97 -0.91 10.73
C MET A 101 -1.95 0.61 10.75
N ASP A 102 -2.53 1.23 11.79
CA ASP A 102 -2.57 2.69 11.92
C ASP A 102 -1.15 3.27 12.05
N ARG A 103 -0.30 2.63 12.86
CA ARG A 103 1.10 3.03 13.03
C ARG A 103 1.92 2.88 11.76
N LEU A 104 1.72 1.80 11.02
CA LEU A 104 2.46 1.48 9.79
C LEU A 104 1.78 2.01 8.51
N ALA A 105 0.71 2.80 8.63
CA ALA A 105 0.02 3.35 7.48
C ALA A 105 0.94 4.18 6.56
N PRO A 106 1.88 5.01 7.07
CA PRO A 106 2.85 5.70 6.22
C PRO A 106 3.80 4.73 5.48
N ASP A 107 4.31 3.70 6.16
CA ASP A 107 5.15 2.67 5.55
C ASP A 107 4.40 1.89 4.45
N LEU A 108 3.15 1.51 4.72
CA LEU A 108 2.31 0.81 3.76
C LEU A 108 2.04 1.67 2.51
N ALA A 109 1.76 2.96 2.71
CA ALA A 109 1.58 3.91 1.61
C ALA A 109 2.87 4.08 0.78
N ALA A 110 4.03 4.16 1.41
CA ALA A 110 5.31 4.23 0.72
C ALA A 110 5.60 2.95 -0.07
N LEU A 111 5.35 1.78 0.54
CA LEU A 111 5.50 0.48 -0.13
C LEU A 111 4.53 0.33 -1.31
N SER A 112 3.30 0.84 -1.24
CA SER A 112 2.34 0.71 -2.34
C SER A 112 2.75 1.52 -3.56
N VAL A 113 3.47 2.64 -3.42
CA VAL A 113 4.00 3.37 -4.58
C VAL A 113 5.06 2.55 -5.33
N VAL A 114 5.87 1.76 -4.61
CA VAL A 114 7.00 1.00 -5.19
C VAL A 114 6.58 -0.41 -5.65
N ALA A 115 5.67 -1.05 -4.90
CA ALA A 115 5.14 -2.37 -5.23
C ALA A 115 4.14 -2.27 -6.38
N ARG A 116 4.41 -2.90 -7.54
CA ARG A 116 3.48 -2.84 -8.68
C ARG A 116 2.30 -3.78 -8.52
N GLU A 117 2.47 -4.87 -7.80
CA GLU A 117 1.43 -5.87 -7.56
C GLU A 117 0.38 -5.33 -6.59
N PRO A 118 -0.94 -5.62 -6.79
CA PRO A 118 -1.99 -5.15 -5.88
C PRO A 118 -1.83 -5.58 -4.42
N ASP A 119 -1.19 -6.72 -4.20
CA ASP A 119 -1.01 -7.29 -2.85
C ASP A 119 0.39 -6.98 -2.32
N GLY A 120 1.28 -6.46 -3.18
CA GLY A 120 2.70 -6.46 -2.93
C GLY A 120 3.14 -5.57 -1.77
N ALA A 121 2.41 -4.51 -1.46
CA ALA A 121 2.73 -3.63 -0.33
C ALA A 121 2.49 -4.34 1.01
N ILE A 122 1.30 -4.92 1.17
CA ILE A 122 0.92 -5.61 2.40
C ILE A 122 1.70 -6.93 2.56
N GLU A 123 2.01 -7.62 1.47
CA GLU A 123 2.87 -8.81 1.50
C GLU A 123 4.28 -8.48 1.99
N ARG A 124 4.89 -7.40 1.48
CA ARG A 124 6.21 -6.95 1.94
C ARG A 124 6.18 -6.50 3.40
N LEU A 125 5.11 -5.83 3.84
CA LEU A 125 4.96 -5.42 5.24
C LEU A 125 4.76 -6.61 6.18
N ALA A 126 3.94 -7.59 5.78
CA ALA A 126 3.75 -8.83 6.51
C ALA A 126 5.05 -9.67 6.56
N ALA A 127 5.78 -9.76 5.45
CA ALA A 127 7.09 -10.40 5.41
C ALA A 127 8.08 -9.73 6.37
N ARG A 128 8.15 -8.38 6.37
CA ARG A 128 8.98 -7.60 7.30
C ARG A 128 8.66 -7.92 8.77
N ARG A 129 7.37 -8.06 9.10
CA ARG A 129 6.92 -8.49 10.45
C ARG A 129 7.31 -9.92 10.79
N GLY A 130 7.59 -10.79 9.82
CA GLY A 130 8.12 -12.13 10.05
C GLY A 130 9.65 -12.18 10.18
N MET A 131 10.35 -11.06 9.96
CA MET A 131 11.81 -11.02 10.04
C MET A 131 12.29 -10.84 11.48
N ARG A 132 13.48 -11.38 11.73
CA ARG A 132 14.25 -11.20 12.96
C ARG A 132 15.59 -10.56 12.63
N VAL A 133 15.95 -9.53 13.38
CA VAL A 133 17.19 -8.78 13.19
C VAL A 133 17.92 -8.70 14.53
N ARG A 134 19.22 -9.03 14.54
CA ARG A 134 20.08 -8.85 15.70
C ARG A 134 21.01 -7.66 15.47
N VAL A 135 20.93 -6.66 16.35
CA VAL A 135 21.82 -5.51 16.40
C VAL A 135 22.92 -5.81 17.43
N ARG A 136 24.18 -5.85 16.99
CA ARG A 136 25.34 -6.03 17.86
C ARG A 136 25.97 -4.67 18.15
N GLY A 137 25.94 -4.25 19.41
CA GLY A 137 26.24 -2.90 19.84
C GLY A 137 24.97 -2.05 19.97
N ALA A 138 24.76 -1.47 21.14
CA ALA A 138 23.66 -0.60 21.57
C ALA A 138 24.15 0.81 21.94
N GLY A 139 25.35 1.20 21.47
CA GLY A 139 25.79 2.60 21.53
C GLY A 139 24.95 3.51 20.63
N ARG A 140 25.42 4.75 20.43
CA ARG A 140 24.71 5.83 19.69
C ARG A 140 23.95 5.39 18.43
N VAL A 141 24.59 4.59 17.57
CA VAL A 141 23.98 4.13 16.31
C VAL A 141 23.09 2.91 16.50
N GLY A 142 23.55 1.95 17.31
CA GLY A 142 22.88 0.67 17.50
C GLY A 142 21.51 0.82 18.16
N ALA A 143 21.43 1.64 19.21
CA ALA A 143 20.16 1.94 19.88
C ALA A 143 19.15 2.61 18.93
N ALA A 144 19.60 3.62 18.17
CA ALA A 144 18.76 4.31 17.20
C ALA A 144 18.28 3.37 16.07
N LEU A 145 19.16 2.51 15.54
CA LEU A 145 18.79 1.51 14.54
C LEU A 145 17.80 0.48 15.08
N ALA A 146 18.02 -0.03 16.29
CA ALA A 146 17.12 -1.00 16.92
C ALA A 146 15.71 -0.41 17.12
N ALA A 147 15.64 0.84 17.59
CA ALA A 147 14.38 1.57 17.72
C ALA A 147 13.70 1.79 16.36
N LEU A 148 14.46 2.20 15.33
CA LEU A 148 13.94 2.45 14.00
C LEU A 148 13.43 1.17 13.33
N LEU A 149 14.16 0.05 13.44
CA LEU A 149 13.72 -1.26 12.92
C LEU A 149 12.43 -1.74 13.60
N SER A 150 12.35 -1.57 14.93
CA SER A 150 11.16 -1.92 15.70
C SER A 150 9.96 -1.06 15.28
N GLY A 151 10.17 0.24 15.11
CA GLY A 151 9.17 1.20 14.64
C GLY A 151 8.70 0.94 13.20
N ALA A 152 9.64 0.61 12.30
CA ALA A 152 9.38 0.31 10.89
C ALA A 152 8.70 -1.05 10.66
N GLY A 153 8.44 -1.82 11.72
CA GLY A 153 7.63 -3.01 11.65
C GLY A 153 8.39 -4.33 11.54
N VAL A 154 9.68 -4.38 11.88
CA VAL A 154 10.39 -5.67 12.01
C VAL A 154 9.77 -6.49 13.13
N GLY A 155 9.64 -7.81 12.94
CA GLY A 155 8.98 -8.71 13.89
C GLY A 155 9.70 -8.80 15.23
N GLU A 156 10.99 -9.08 15.15
CA GLU A 156 11.85 -9.23 16.32
C GLU A 156 13.16 -8.47 16.10
N VAL A 157 13.50 -7.61 17.06
CA VAL A 157 14.76 -6.88 17.08
C VAL A 157 15.48 -7.23 18.37
N GLU A 158 16.50 -8.06 18.26
CA GLU A 158 17.37 -8.43 19.38
C GLU A 158 18.55 -7.47 19.44
N VAL A 159 18.85 -6.92 20.61
CA VAL A 159 20.02 -6.06 20.82
C VAL A 159 21.00 -6.75 21.74
N LEU A 160 22.24 -6.90 21.29
CA LEU A 160 23.32 -7.52 22.06
C LEU A 160 24.42 -6.49 22.31
N ASP A 161 24.59 -6.08 23.56
CA ASP A 161 25.66 -5.20 24.03
C ASP A 161 26.13 -5.67 25.42
N GLY A 162 27.36 -5.34 25.78
CA GLY A 162 27.97 -5.66 27.08
C GLY A 162 28.46 -4.44 27.87
N GLY A 163 28.29 -3.23 27.35
CA GLY A 163 28.61 -1.96 28.00
C GLY A 163 27.49 -1.46 28.90
N CYS A 164 27.85 -0.58 29.83
CA CYS A 164 26.90 0.16 30.66
C CYS A 164 26.65 1.54 30.07
N VAL A 165 25.42 2.03 30.19
CA VAL A 165 25.06 3.40 29.79
C VAL A 165 25.71 4.38 30.76
N GLU A 166 26.39 5.38 30.23
CA GLU A 166 27.02 6.46 31.00
C GLU A 166 26.24 7.78 30.84
N PRO A 167 26.42 8.77 31.74
CA PRO A 167 25.66 10.02 31.70
C PRO A 167 25.77 10.81 30.38
N TRP A 168 26.86 10.66 29.62
CA TRP A 168 27.03 11.34 28.32
C TRP A 168 26.39 10.62 27.14
N ASP A 169 25.81 9.44 27.34
CA ASP A 169 25.13 8.67 26.29
C ASP A 169 23.67 9.10 26.06
N VAL A 170 23.10 9.92 26.96
CA VAL A 170 21.74 10.47 26.87
C VAL A 170 21.77 11.93 26.37
N ALA A 171 21.79 12.11 25.06
CA ALA A 171 21.69 13.42 24.40
C ALA A 171 20.47 13.49 23.47
#